data_AF-X1KUH7-F1
#
_entry.id   AF-X1KUH7-F1
#
_cell.length_a   1.000
_cell.length_b   1.000
_cell.length_c   1.000
_cell.angle_alpha   90.00
_cell.angle_beta   90.00
_cell.angle_gamma   90.00
#
_symmetry.space_group_name_H-M   'P 1'
#
loop_
_entity.id
_entity.type
_entity.pdbx_description
1 polymer ?
#
loop_
_entity_poly.entity_id
_entity_poly.type
_entity_poly.pdbx_seq_one_letter_code
_entity_poly.pdbx_strand_id
1 'polypeptide(L)' 'MTSRDNISLPLKIRKVPKEEIRERVHNVAELLKIEELLARKPTQLSGGQQQRVALARALVREPTVFLM' A
#
# COMPACT_ATOMS: atom_id res chain seq x y z
N MET A 1 -8.45 -9.97 -0.46
CA MET A 1 -7.48 -9.00 0.07
C MET A 1 -8.02 -7.59 -0.12
N THR A 2 -7.93 -6.75 0.89
CA THR A 2 -8.22 -5.30 0.79
C THR A 2 -7.02 -4.54 0.23
N SER A 3 -7.17 -3.26 -0.12
CA SER A 3 -6.03 -2.40 -0.51
C SER A 3 -4.96 -2.36 0.58
N ARG A 4 -5.36 -2.29 1.87
CA ARG A 4 -4.43 -2.39 3.02
C ARG A 4 -3.65 -3.70 3.02
N ASP A 5 -4.33 -4.81 2.75
CA ASP A 5 -3.66 -6.12 2.68
C ASP A 5 -2.69 -6.18 1.50
N ASN A 6 -3.06 -5.59 0.35
CA ASN A 6 -2.24 -5.55 -0.84
C ASN A 6 -0.95 -4.75 -0.63
N ILE A 7 -1.07 -3.58 0.01
CA ILE A 7 0.07 -2.70 0.33
C ILE A 7 0.95 -3.35 1.41
N SER A 8 0.37 -3.94 2.46
CA SER A 8 1.15 -4.53 3.57
C SER A 8 1.85 -5.86 3.23
N LEU A 9 1.44 -6.55 2.17
CA LEU A 9 1.92 -7.90 1.84
C LEU A 9 3.47 -8.02 1.76
N PRO A 10 4.22 -7.11 1.10
CA PRO A 10 5.67 -7.22 1.03
C PRO A 10 6.36 -7.10 2.39
N LEU A 11 5.82 -6.29 3.30
CA LEU A 11 6.35 -6.16 4.65
C LEU A 11 6.03 -7.38 5.51
N LYS A 12 4.84 -7.95 5.36
CA LYS A 12 4.47 -9.23 6.02
C LYS A 12 5.40 -10.37 5.60
N ILE A 13 5.75 -10.45 4.31
CA ILE A 13 6.72 -11.43 3.80
C ILE A 13 8.10 -11.24 4.42
N ARG A 14 8.51 -9.99 4.65
CA ARG A 14 9.77 -9.63 5.35
C ARG A 14 9.69 -9.75 6.87
N LYS A 15 8.58 -10.23 7.44
CA LYS A 15 8.34 -10.38 8.89
C LYS A 15 8.51 -9.08 9.69
N VAL A 16 8.20 -7.94 9.07
CA VAL A 16 8.20 -6.63 9.74
C VAL A 16 7.15 -6.64 10.88
N PRO A 17 7.43 -6.05 12.06
CA PRO A 17 6.48 -5.93 13.15
C PRO A 17 5.15 -5.31 12.73
N LYS A 18 4.03 -5.79 13.30
CA LYS A 18 2.68 -5.36 12.91
C LYS A 18 2.46 -3.85 13.04
N GLU A 19 2.97 -3.22 14.09
CA GLU A 19 2.81 -1.78 14.28
C GLU A 19 3.59 -0.96 13.26
N GLU A 20 4.81 -1.40 12.94
CA GLU A 20 5.60 -0.76 11.88
C GLU A 20 4.95 -0.92 10.49
N ILE A 21 4.32 -2.08 10.22
CA ILE A 21 3.51 -2.26 9.00
C ILE A 21 2.35 -1.27 8.97
N ARG A 22 1.64 -1.12 10.10
CA ARG A 22 0.48 -0.23 10.19
C ARG A 22 0.88 1.22 9.93
N GLU A 23 1.98 1.66 10.51
CA GLU A 23 2.52 3.01 10.35
C GLU A 23 2.96 3.26 8.89
N ARG A 24 3.81 2.39 8.33
CA ARG A 24 4.29 2.52 6.94
C ARG A 24 3.14 2.54 5.92
N VAL A 25 2.13 1.67 6.10
CA VAL A 25 0.95 1.65 5.22
C VAL A 25 0.13 2.93 5.35
N HIS A 26 -0.01 3.48 6.56
CA HIS A 26 -0.74 4.72 6.77
C HIS A 26 -0.03 5.91 6.11
N ASN A 27 1.28 6.05 6.34
CA ASN A 27 2.10 7.13 5.78
C ASN A 27 2.05 7.15 4.24
N VAL A 28 2.18 5.98 3.60
CA VAL A 28 2.10 5.86 2.14
C VAL A 28 0.68 6.11 1.62
N ALA A 29 -0.34 5.71 2.39
CA ALA A 29 -1.73 5.95 2.01
C ALA A 29 -2.06 7.45 2.03
N GLU A 30 -1.56 8.19 3.01
CA GLU A 30 -1.67 9.64 3.13
C GLU A 30 -0.94 10.35 1.99
N LEU A 31 0.32 9.97 1.72
CA LEU A 31 1.11 10.52 0.62
C LEU A 31 0.40 10.43 -0.74
N LEU A 32 -0.32 9.33 -0.99
CA LEU A 32 -1.01 9.08 -2.25
C LEU A 32 -2.50 9.44 -2.25
N LYS A 33 -3.02 9.96 -1.12
CA LYS A 33 -4.44 10.31 -0.92
C LYS A 33 -5.37 9.14 -1.21
N ILE A 34 -5.09 7.99 -0.57
CA ILE A 34 -5.82 6.72 -0.74
C ILE A 34 -6.30 6.09 0.58
N GLU A 35 -6.32 6.83 1.67
CA GLU A 35 -6.69 6.37 3.02
C GLU A 35 -8.10 5.76 3.03
N GLU A 36 -9.05 6.41 2.34
CA GLU A 36 -10.43 5.93 2.18
C GLU A 36 -10.55 4.65 1.33
N LEU A 37 -9.48 4.31 0.60
CA LEU A 37 -9.43 3.12 -0.25
C LEU A 37 -8.86 1.91 0.48
N LEU A 38 -8.28 2.08 1.68
CA LEU A 38 -7.58 1.02 2.42
C LEU A 38 -8.46 -0.18 2.73
N ALA A 39 -9.75 0.04 3.03
CA ALA A 39 -10.71 -1.02 3.34
C ALA A 39 -11.37 -1.64 2.09
N ARG A 40 -11.20 -1.02 0.92
CA ARG A 40 -11.86 -1.47 -0.33
C ARG A 40 -11.12 -2.66 -0.94
N LYS A 41 -11.85 -3.50 -1.66
CA LYS A 41 -11.31 -4.58 -2.50
C LYS A 41 -11.00 -4.05 -3.91
N PRO A 42 -10.10 -4.70 -4.68
CA PRO A 42 -9.71 -4.23 -6.03
C PRO A 42 -10.88 -3.98 -7.00
N THR A 43 -11.94 -4.78 -6.91
CA THR A 43 -13.15 -4.64 -7.75
C THR A 43 -13.98 -3.39 -7.46
N GLN A 44 -13.73 -2.71 -6.33
CA GLN A 44 -14.44 -1.48 -5.91
C GLN A 44 -13.63 -0.21 -6.24
N LEU A 45 -12.50 -0.36 -6.95
CA LEU A 45 -11.58 0.72 -7.29
C LEU A 45 -11.67 1.02 -8.78
N SER A 46 -11.63 2.30 -9.14
CA SER A 46 -11.40 2.71 -10.52
C SER A 46 -9.98 2.37 -10.98
N GLY A 47 -9.71 2.35 -12.29
CA GLY A 47 -8.37 2.05 -12.82
C GLY A 47 -7.27 2.96 -12.25
N GLY A 48 -7.54 4.27 -12.15
CA GLY A 48 -6.59 5.22 -11.54
C GLY A 48 -6.41 5.01 -10.02
N GLN A 49 -7.44 4.54 -9.31
CA GLN A 49 -7.30 4.14 -7.91
C GLN A 49 -6.46 2.87 -7.76
N GLN A 50 -6.64 1.88 -8.65
CA GLN A 50 -5.82 0.67 -8.67
C GLN A 50 -4.34 0.98 -8.93
N GLN A 51 -4.04 1.89 -9.86
CA GLN A 51 -2.67 2.36 -10.11
C GLN A 51 -2.05 3.00 -8.87
N ARG A 52 -2.78 3.86 -8.16
CA ARG A 52 -2.30 4.47 -6.91
C ARG A 52 -2.06 3.43 -5.80
N VAL A 53 -2.93 2.43 -5.66
CA VAL A 53 -2.71 1.32 -4.71
C VAL A 53 -1.49 0.48 -5.10
N ALA A 54 -1.26 0.26 -6.40
CA ALA A 54 -0.07 -0.45 -6.88
C ALA A 54 1.22 0.34 -6.59
N LEU A 55 1.19 1.66 -6.78
CA LEU A 55 2.29 2.56 -6.42
C LEU A 55 2.54 2.54 -4.90
N ALA A 56 1.47 2.57 -4.09
CA ALA A 56 1.58 2.46 -2.63
C ALA A 56 2.31 1.17 -2.22
N ARG A 57 1.97 0.03 -2.83
CA ARG A 57 2.63 -1.25 -2.58
C ARG A 57 4.12 -1.23 -2.94
N ALA A 58 4.53 -0.42 -3.93
CA ALA A 58 5.93 -0.25 -4.28
C ALA A 58 6.65 0.66 -3.27
N LEU A 59 6.04 1.78 -2.89
CA LEU A 59 6.60 2.78 -1.97
C LEU A 59 6.79 2.27 -0.55
N VAL A 60 5.89 1.41 -0.06
CA VAL A 60 5.93 0.90 1.32
C VAL A 60 7.22 0.12 1.66
N ARG A 61 7.99 -0.28 0.65
CA ARG A 61 9.27 -1.00 0.82
C ARG A 61 10.47 -0.08 1.01
N GLU A 62 10.29 1.24 0.89
CA GLU A 62 11.36 2.25 0.91
C GLU A 62 12.55 1.87 0.00
N PRO A 63 12.33 1.59 -1.29
CA PRO A 63 13.43 1.25 -2.18
C PRO A 63 14.29 2.48 -2.44
N THR A 64 15.59 2.26 -2.65
CA THR A 64 16.55 3.31 -3.00
C THR A 64 16.34 3.87 -4.40
N VAL A 65 15.78 3.07 -5.32
CA VAL A 65 15.50 3.45 -6.71
C VAL A 65 14.19 2.80 -7.17
N PHE A 66 13.41 3.53 -7.99
CA PHE A 66 12.27 2.99 -8.73
C PHE A 66 12.59 2.85 -10.21
N LEU A 67 12.15 1.74 -10.81
CA LEU A 67 12.11 1.54 -12.26
C LEU A 67 10.63 1.49 -12.65
N MET A 68 10.22 2.37 -13.57
CA MET A 68 8.82 2.52 -14.01
C MET A 68 8.67 2.18 -15.48
#